data_AF-A0A498I0S6-F1
#
_entry.id   AF-A0A498I0S6-F1
#
_cell.length_a   1.000
_cell.length_b   1.000
_cell.length_c   1.000
_cell.angle_alpha   90.00
_cell.angle_beta   90.00
_cell.angle_gamma   90.00
#
_symmetry.space_group_name_H-M   'P 1'
#
loop_
_entity.id
_entity.type
_entity.pdbx_description
1 polymer ?
#
loop_
_entity_poly.entity_id
_entity_poly.type
_entity_poly.pdbx_seq_one_letter_code
_entity_poly.pdbx_strand_id
1 'polypeptide(L)'
;MGASESTLSSSQSTPLLTSPPAEGSLTDILVRKPSSSSVPSVVDPKVLLELFSMYREWQEDNVQKISKRQVEIGELKGRLTEVISNCDALCRRISVEGPESLRSSIKPFAVCTTGQEIQSSSSSSDVQRDPDQSLPSAASKLD
;
A
#
# COMPACT_ATOMS: atom_id res chain seq x y z
N MET A 1 30.98 -64.00 20.83
CA MET A 1 29.73 -63.29 20.47
C MET A 1 29.95 -61.80 20.63
N GLY A 2 30.22 -61.08 19.54
CA GLY A 2 30.15 -59.62 19.49
C GLY A 2 29.13 -59.28 18.41
N ALA A 3 28.02 -58.65 18.79
CA ALA A 3 26.97 -58.29 17.84
C ALA A 3 27.39 -57.02 17.08
N SER A 4 27.34 -57.13 15.76
CA SER A 4 27.74 -56.12 14.80
C SER A 4 26.88 -54.87 14.89
N GLU A 5 27.52 -53.71 15.07
CA GLU A 5 26.87 -52.41 14.87
C GLU A 5 26.48 -52.28 13.38
N SER A 6 25.17 -52.27 13.14
CA SER A 6 24.62 -51.97 11.81
C SER A 6 24.58 -50.47 11.65
N THR A 7 25.46 -49.95 10.81
CA THR A 7 25.41 -48.56 10.37
C THR A 7 24.11 -48.35 9.59
N LEU A 8 23.21 -47.55 10.17
CA LEU A 8 22.05 -47.00 9.44
C LEU A 8 22.60 -46.08 8.37
N SER A 9 22.79 -46.62 7.16
CA SER A 9 23.04 -45.83 5.96
C SER A 9 21.77 -45.04 5.67
N SER A 10 21.74 -43.82 6.20
CA SER A 10 20.80 -42.78 5.79
C SER A 10 20.89 -42.67 4.27
N SER A 11 19.84 -43.09 3.57
CA SER A 11 19.70 -42.89 2.13
C SER A 11 19.54 -41.39 1.89
N GLN A 12 20.66 -40.68 1.91
CA GLN A 12 20.78 -39.31 1.44
C GLN A 12 20.26 -39.29 -0.01
N SER A 13 19.12 -38.63 -0.20
CA SER A 13 18.67 -38.19 -1.52
C SER A 13 19.78 -37.32 -2.08
N THR A 14 20.57 -37.87 -3.00
CA THR A 14 21.53 -37.06 -3.76
C THR A 14 20.70 -36.07 -4.58
N PRO A 15 21.00 -34.77 -4.52
CA PRO A 15 20.37 -33.82 -5.42
C PRO A 15 20.73 -34.22 -6.85
N LEU A 16 19.71 -34.48 -7.68
CA LEU A 16 19.79 -34.85 -9.10
C LEU A 16 20.33 -33.72 -10.01
N LEU A 17 21.10 -32.79 -9.46
CA LEU A 17 21.70 -31.68 -10.19
C LEU A 17 23.23 -31.79 -10.17
N THR A 18 23.73 -32.79 -10.88
CA THR A 18 25.13 -32.79 -11.33
C THR A 18 25.19 -33.13 -12.82
N SER A 19 24.54 -32.31 -13.63
CA SER A 19 24.95 -32.12 -15.01
C SER A 19 25.54 -30.71 -15.10
N PRO A 20 26.71 -30.53 -15.76
CA PRO A 20 27.21 -29.19 -16.10
C PRO A 20 26.09 -28.38 -16.77
N PRO A 21 26.04 -27.05 -16.63
CA PRO A 21 25.05 -26.24 -17.33
C PRO A 21 25.18 -26.51 -18.82
N ALA A 22 24.24 -27.28 -19.38
CA ALA A 22 24.11 -27.33 -20.83
C ALA A 22 23.70 -25.92 -21.22
N GLU A 23 24.54 -25.25 -22.02
CA GLU A 23 24.27 -23.97 -22.68
C GLU A 23 23.14 -24.15 -23.71
N GLY A 24 21.96 -24.57 -23.23
CA GLY A 24 20.73 -24.61 -23.98
C GLY A 24 20.09 -23.24 -23.87
N SER A 25 19.87 -22.60 -25.01
CA SER A 25 19.04 -21.39 -25.11
C SER A 25 17.75 -21.57 -24.29
N LEU A 26 17.25 -20.51 -23.66
CA LEU A 26 15.97 -20.53 -22.93
C LEU A 26 14.82 -21.09 -23.80
N THR A 27 14.89 -20.90 -25.12
CA THR A 27 13.96 -21.48 -26.08
C THR A 27 14.05 -23.00 -26.14
N ASP A 28 15.24 -23.57 -26.02
CA ASP A 28 15.51 -25.00 -25.97
C ASP A 28 14.94 -25.63 -24.70
N ILE A 29 15.00 -24.90 -23.58
CA ILE A 29 14.40 -25.30 -22.30
C ILE A 29 12.87 -25.24 -22.35
N LEU A 30 12.30 -24.20 -22.96
CA LEU A 30 10.85 -24.08 -23.18
C LEU A 30 10.28 -25.14 -24.12
N VAL A 31 11.07 -25.57 -25.13
CA VAL A 31 10.66 -26.60 -26.11
C VAL A 31 10.92 -28.03 -25.61
N ARG A 32 11.76 -28.19 -24.58
CA ARG A 32 12.04 -29.49 -23.95
C ARG A 32 10.84 -29.92 -23.12
N LYS A 33 9.98 -30.72 -23.75
CA LYS A 33 8.86 -31.42 -23.11
C LYS A 33 9.35 -32.12 -21.83
N PRO A 34 8.76 -31.85 -20.65
CA PRO A 34 9.11 -32.58 -19.44
C PRO A 34 8.86 -34.06 -19.68
N SER A 35 9.90 -34.88 -19.47
CA SER A 35 9.83 -36.34 -19.52
C SER A 35 8.76 -36.79 -18.53
N SER A 36 7.57 -37.00 -19.06
CA SER A 36 6.36 -37.26 -18.28
C SER A 36 6.40 -38.66 -17.71
N SER A 37 5.99 -38.75 -16.45
CA SER A 37 5.36 -39.93 -15.87
C SER A 37 4.40 -40.57 -16.89
N SER A 38 4.48 -41.89 -17.04
CA SER A 38 3.97 -42.67 -18.18
C SER A 38 2.46 -42.94 -18.19
N VAL A 39 1.65 -42.11 -17.55
CA VAL A 39 0.18 -42.20 -17.65
C VAL A 39 -0.36 -40.83 -18.04
N PRO A 40 -0.93 -40.66 -19.24
CA PRO A 40 -1.68 -39.44 -19.56
C PRO A 40 -2.93 -39.44 -18.69
N SER A 41 -2.89 -38.76 -17.54
CA SER A 41 -4.10 -38.45 -16.77
C SER A 41 -4.89 -37.41 -17.56
N VAL A 42 -5.60 -37.86 -18.59
CA VAL A 42 -6.54 -37.06 -19.36
C VAL A 42 -7.71 -36.80 -18.43
N VAL A 43 -7.85 -35.56 -17.97
CA VAL A 43 -9.01 -35.14 -17.18
C VAL A 43 -10.24 -35.28 -18.08
N ASP A 44 -11.33 -35.85 -17.57
CA ASP A 44 -12.58 -35.97 -18.33
C ASP A 44 -13.01 -34.57 -18.82
N PRO A 45 -13.15 -34.35 -20.14
CA PRO A 45 -13.57 -33.07 -20.69
C PRO A 45 -14.86 -32.52 -20.10
N LYS A 46 -15.77 -33.40 -19.64
CA LYS A 46 -17.02 -32.99 -19.00
C LYS A 46 -16.79 -32.35 -17.63
N VAL A 47 -15.91 -32.95 -16.82
CA VAL A 47 -15.52 -32.40 -15.50
C VAL A 47 -14.83 -31.05 -15.69
N LEU A 48 -14.00 -30.92 -16.72
CA LEU A 48 -13.34 -29.66 -17.04
C LEU A 48 -14.35 -28.58 -17.43
N LEU A 49 -15.37 -28.92 -18.22
CA LEU A 49 -16.44 -27.98 -18.60
C LEU A 49 -17.29 -27.56 -17.41
N GLU A 50 -17.60 -28.48 -16.50
CA GLU A 50 -18.32 -28.20 -15.25
C GLU A 50 -17.51 -27.26 -14.36
N LEU A 51 -16.21 -27.50 -14.20
CA LEU A 51 -15.31 -26.63 -13.46
C LEU A 51 -15.29 -25.21 -14.04
N PHE A 52 -15.20 -25.08 -15.37
CA PHE A 52 -15.23 -23.76 -16.02
C PHE A 52 -16.58 -23.07 -15.87
N SER A 53 -17.68 -23.82 -15.91
CA SER A 53 -19.03 -23.27 -15.72
C SER A 53 -19.21 -22.74 -14.30
N MET A 54 -18.85 -23.56 -13.31
CA MET A 54 -18.86 -23.17 -11.90
C MET A 54 -17.96 -21.97 -11.62
N TYR A 55 -16.76 -21.93 -12.21
CA TYR A 55 -15.86 -20.78 -12.07
C TYR A 55 -16.45 -19.51 -12.69
N ARG A 56 -17.07 -19.59 -13.88
CA ARG A 56 -17.70 -18.43 -14.52
C ARG A 56 -18.87 -17.90 -13.70
N GLU A 57 -19.76 -18.76 -13.23
CA GLU A 57 -20.87 -18.35 -12.37
C GLU A 57 -20.36 -17.67 -11.09
N TRP A 58 -19.36 -18.28 -10.44
CA TRP A 58 -18.71 -17.67 -9.29
C TRP A 58 -18.09 -16.32 -9.64
N GLN A 59 -17.42 -16.19 -10.78
CA GLN A 59 -16.80 -14.94 -11.22
C GLN A 59 -17.86 -13.85 -11.44
N GLU A 60 -18.96 -14.17 -12.11
CA GLU A 60 -20.09 -13.26 -12.36
C GLU A 60 -20.72 -12.79 -11.05
N ASP A 61 -21.00 -13.72 -10.13
CA ASP A 61 -21.54 -13.44 -8.80
C ASP A 61 -20.65 -12.49 -8.00
N ASN A 62 -19.33 -12.70 -8.04
CA ASN A 62 -18.38 -11.86 -7.31
C ASN A 62 -18.32 -10.45 -7.91
N VAL A 63 -18.30 -10.34 -9.24
CA VAL A 63 -18.32 -9.04 -9.93
C VAL A 63 -19.60 -8.27 -9.57
N GLN A 64 -20.77 -8.93 -9.58
CA GLN A 64 -22.03 -8.30 -9.20
C GLN A 64 -22.02 -7.81 -7.75
N LYS A 65 -21.54 -8.64 -6.81
CA LYS A 65 -21.42 -8.27 -5.39
C LYS A 65 -20.49 -7.07 -5.18
N ILE A 66 -19.34 -7.05 -5.85
CA ILE A 66 -18.37 -5.96 -5.75
C ILE A 66 -18.96 -4.68 -6.36
N SER A 67 -19.57 -4.77 -7.54
CA SER A 67 -20.19 -3.64 -8.23
C SER A 67 -21.27 -2.98 -7.37
N LYS A 68 -22.17 -3.78 -6.79
CA LYS A 68 -23.22 -3.29 -5.88
C LYS A 68 -22.62 -2.53 -4.69
N ARG A 69 -21.62 -3.10 -4.03
CA ARG A 69 -20.94 -2.43 -2.90
C ARG A 69 -20.27 -1.12 -3.32
N GLN A 70 -19.66 -1.10 -4.51
CA GLN A 70 -19.01 0.11 -5.02
C GLN A 70 -20.01 1.25 -5.26
N VAL A 71 -21.20 0.93 -5.75
CA VAL A 71 -22.31 1.90 -5.88
C VAL A 71 -22.74 2.41 -4.51
N GLU A 72 -23.02 1.52 -3.56
CA GLU A 72 -23.42 1.90 -2.19
C GLU A 72 -22.38 2.79 -1.49
N ILE A 73 -21.10 2.48 -1.64
CA ILE A 73 -19.99 3.31 -1.12
C ILE A 73 -20.01 4.69 -1.78
N GLY A 74 -20.23 4.75 -3.10
CA GLY A 74 -20.33 6.00 -3.85
C GLY A 74 -21.47 6.88 -3.37
N GLU A 75 -22.66 6.30 -3.17
CA GLU A 75 -23.85 6.99 -2.66
C GLU A 75 -23.64 7.51 -1.25
N LEU A 76 -23.14 6.67 -0.33
CA LEU A 76 -22.87 7.08 1.05
C LEU A 76 -21.83 8.20 1.12
N LYS A 77 -20.77 8.12 0.31
CA LYS A 77 -19.78 9.20 0.19
C LYS A 77 -20.44 10.49 -0.29
N GLY A 78 -21.29 10.42 -1.33
CA GLY A 78 -22.03 11.57 -1.83
C GLY A 78 -22.91 12.23 -0.75
N ARG A 79 -23.69 11.43 -0.03
CA ARG A 79 -24.52 11.90 1.10
C ARG A 79 -23.70 12.53 2.21
N LEU A 80 -22.54 11.95 2.55
CA LEU A 80 -21.65 12.51 3.56
C LEU A 80 -21.10 13.86 3.11
N THR A 81 -20.68 14.00 1.85
CA THR A 81 -20.24 15.28 1.27
C THR A 81 -21.34 16.34 1.33
N GLU A 82 -22.59 15.97 1.01
CA GLU A 82 -23.74 16.88 1.11
C GLU A 82 -23.97 17.34 2.55
N VAL A 83 -23.96 16.42 3.52
CA VAL A 83 -24.13 16.74 4.94
C VAL A 83 -23.02 17.66 5.44
N ILE A 84 -21.75 17.40 5.09
CA ILE A 84 -20.63 18.27 5.46
C ILE A 84 -20.83 19.67 4.88
N SER A 85 -21.19 19.76 3.59
CA SER A 85 -21.48 21.05 2.94
C SER A 85 -22.63 21.81 3.62
N ASN A 86 -23.68 21.08 4.01
CA ASN A 86 -24.81 21.65 4.76
C ASN A 86 -24.35 22.16 6.14
N CYS A 87 -23.56 21.38 6.88
CA CYS A 87 -22.98 21.79 8.15
C CYS A 87 -22.11 23.04 7.99
N ASP A 88 -21.27 23.12 6.95
CA ASP A 88 -20.45 24.29 6.69
C ASP A 88 -21.28 25.53 6.35
N ALA A 89 -22.34 25.37 5.57
CA ALA A 89 -23.27 26.46 5.28
C ALA A 89 -23.98 26.95 6.56
N LEU A 90 -24.37 26.03 7.44
CA LEU A 90 -24.95 26.36 8.74
C LEU A 90 -23.94 27.07 9.64
N CYS A 91 -22.70 26.58 9.71
CA CYS A 91 -21.61 27.22 10.45
C CYS A 91 -21.40 28.66 9.98
N ARG A 92 -21.34 28.90 8.66
CA ARG A 92 -21.22 30.25 8.09
C ARG A 92 -22.38 31.16 8.49
N ARG A 93 -23.63 30.67 8.42
CA ARG A 93 -24.80 31.44 8.83
C ARG A 93 -24.76 31.81 10.31
N ILE A 94 -24.41 30.87 11.18
CA ILE A 94 -24.27 31.15 12.61
C ILE A 94 -23.19 32.21 12.85
N SER A 95 -22.08 32.18 12.12
CA SER A 95 -21.02 33.20 12.24
C SER A 95 -21.48 34.63 11.91
N VAL A 96 -22.46 34.78 11.01
CA VAL A 96 -22.96 36.09 10.55
C VAL A 96 -24.19 36.52 11.33
N GLU A 97 -25.20 35.64 11.45
CA GLU A 97 -26.54 35.97 11.97
C GLU A 97 -26.81 35.36 13.36
N GLY A 98 -25.91 34.55 13.91
CA GLY A 98 -26.14 33.84 15.15
C GLY A 98 -26.02 34.70 16.42
N PRO A 99 -26.55 34.23 17.56
CA PRO A 99 -26.34 34.89 18.85
C PRO A 99 -24.84 34.84 19.24
N GLU A 100 -24.35 35.86 19.95
CA GLU A 100 -22.91 36.01 20.24
C GLU A 100 -22.29 34.79 20.94
N SER A 101 -23.05 34.12 21.82
CA SER A 101 -22.61 32.90 22.52
C SER A 101 -22.32 31.73 21.57
N LEU A 102 -22.99 31.67 20.41
CA LEU A 102 -22.77 30.62 19.41
C LEU A 102 -21.70 31.02 18.38
N ARG A 103 -21.60 32.32 18.06
CA ARG A 103 -20.58 32.85 17.15
C ARG A 103 -19.16 32.58 17.65
N SER A 104 -18.93 32.67 18.95
CA SER A 104 -17.63 32.38 19.57
C SER A 104 -17.32 30.89 19.74
N SER A 105 -18.35 30.04 19.70
CA SER A 105 -18.22 28.59 19.97
C SER A 105 -18.09 27.74 18.71
N ILE A 106 -18.63 28.21 17.57
CA ILE A 106 -18.67 27.39 16.35
C ILE A 106 -17.32 27.34 15.64
N LYS A 107 -16.94 26.14 15.20
CA LYS A 107 -15.74 25.89 14.39
C LYS A 107 -16.19 25.25 13.09
N PRO A 108 -16.05 25.94 11.94
CA PRO A 108 -16.29 25.31 10.64
C PRO A 108 -15.44 24.05 10.51
N PHE A 109 -15.96 23.03 9.82
CA PHE A 109 -15.15 21.86 9.52
C PHE A 109 -14.09 22.31 8.51
N ALA A 110 -12.86 22.49 8.96
CA ALA A 110 -11.78 22.92 8.08
C ALA A 110 -11.61 21.90 6.96
N VAL A 111 -11.99 22.28 5.75
CA VAL A 111 -11.68 21.53 4.54
C VAL A 111 -10.16 21.62 4.36
N CYS A 112 -9.45 20.54 4.69
CA CYS A 112 -8.07 20.37 4.24
C CYS A 112 -8.12 20.04 2.74
N THR A 113 -8.37 21.07 1.93
CA THR A 113 -8.02 21.05 0.51
C THR A 113 -6.50 21.01 0.46
N THR A 114 -5.96 19.84 0.11
CA THR A 114 -4.58 19.60 -0.37
C THR A 114 -3.63 20.81 -0.30
N GLY A 115 -2.71 20.80 0.68
CA GLY A 115 -1.51 21.64 0.68
C GLY A 115 -1.35 22.59 1.87
N GLN A 116 -1.38 22.09 3.11
CA GLN A 116 -0.72 22.79 4.22
C GLN A 116 0.29 21.83 4.85
N GLU A 117 1.56 22.15 4.63
CA GLU A 117 2.69 21.58 5.34
C GLU A 117 2.42 21.69 6.85
N ILE A 118 2.63 20.58 7.54
CA ILE A 118 2.65 20.53 9.00
C ILE A 118 3.89 21.33 9.43
N GLN A 119 3.75 22.65 9.58
CA GLN A 119 4.69 23.42 10.38
C GLN A 119 4.32 23.20 11.84
N SER A 120 4.87 22.11 12.40
CA SER A 120 4.94 21.91 13.84
C SER A 120 5.72 23.07 14.45
N SER A 121 5.02 23.89 15.23
CA SER A 121 5.58 24.94 16.06
C SER A 121 6.39 24.31 17.20
N SER A 122 7.72 24.28 17.04
CA SER A 122 8.63 24.20 18.20
C SER A 122 8.94 25.61 18.66
N SER A 123 8.17 26.09 19.64
CA SER A 123 8.50 27.26 20.44
C SER A 123 9.78 27.00 21.24
N SER A 124 10.82 27.80 21.02
CA SER A 124 11.82 28.09 22.05
C SER A 124 12.45 29.45 21.75
N SER A 125 11.91 30.48 22.38
CA SER A 125 12.47 31.82 22.37
C SER A 125 13.13 32.06 23.72
N ASP A 126 14.47 32.02 23.76
CA ASP A 126 15.26 32.64 24.81
C ASP A 126 16.23 33.64 24.18
N VAL A 127 16.10 34.87 24.65
CA VAL A 127 16.88 36.06 24.33
C VAL A 127 18.26 35.94 24.99
N GLN A 128 19.35 36.22 24.26
CA GLN A 128 20.52 36.84 24.86
C GLN A 128 21.25 37.73 23.86
N ARG A 129 21.38 39.00 24.25
CA ARG A 129 22.06 40.12 23.60
C ARG A 129 23.50 40.13 24.11
N ASP A 130 24.50 40.16 23.24
CA ASP A 130 25.83 40.76 23.50
C ASP A 130 26.65 40.87 22.21
N PRO A 131 27.16 42.07 21.83
CA PRO A 131 28.33 42.15 20.98
C PRO A 131 29.37 43.09 21.60
N ASP A 132 30.24 42.57 22.45
CA ASP A 132 31.49 43.23 22.82
C ASP A 132 32.69 42.41 22.32
N GLN A 133 33.29 42.84 21.21
CA GLN A 133 34.68 42.52 20.94
C GLN A 133 35.37 43.62 20.13
N SER A 134 36.37 44.20 20.77
CA SER A 134 37.20 45.34 20.38
C SER A 134 38.12 45.10 19.17
N LEU A 135 38.22 46.16 18.36
CA LEU A 135 39.23 46.65 17.37
C LEU A 135 40.72 46.26 17.58
N PRO A 136 41.70 46.68 16.70
CA PRO A 136 41.64 47.37 15.39
C PRO A 136 42.55 46.75 14.29
N SER A 137 42.47 47.22 13.03
CA SER A 137 43.68 47.62 12.27
C SER A 137 43.41 48.30 10.92
N ALA A 138 44.14 49.41 10.76
CA ALA A 138 44.67 50.04 9.56
C ALA A 138 43.71 50.65 8.52
N ALA A 139 43.61 51.97 8.63
CA ALA A 139 43.28 52.86 7.53
C ALA A 139 44.41 52.88 6.47
N SER A 140 44.02 52.83 5.19
CA SER A 140 44.81 53.43 4.11
C SER A 140 43.87 54.11 3.13
N LYS A 141 43.85 55.43 3.26
CA LYS A 141 43.40 56.45 2.30
C LYS A 141 44.16 56.27 0.99
N LEU A 142 43.52 56.41 -0.16
CA LEU A 142 44.14 56.91 -1.40
C LEU A 142 43.06 57.35 -2.39
N ASP A 143 43.43 58.42 -3.08
CA ASP A 143 42.73 59.32 -4.00
C ASP A 143 42.06 58.61 -5.19
#